data_AF-A0A1Z9HN62-F1
#
_entry.id   AF-A0A1Z9HN62-F1
#
_cell.length_a   1.000
_cell.length_b   1.000
_cell.length_c   1.000
_cell.angle_alpha   90.00
_cell.angle_beta   90.00
_cell.angle_gamma   90.00
#
_symmetry.space_group_name_H-M   'P 1'
#
loop_
_entity.id
_entity.type
_entity.pdbx_description
1 polymer ?
#
loop_
_entity_poly.entity_id
_entity_poly.type
_entity_poly.pdbx_seq_one_letter_code
_entity_poly.pdbx_strand_id
1 'polypeptide(L)'
;MNQLNQKVPLTWWFILILFLEIWPMFVGPFIALNDPTFLGGEVAKNLTVGSLIYAARNIAVGLAFFIAIYLRNAPMLFILIVIRLITDVIDAPAFFAFRPEANLIGLIVIFTLNCYLPALIGLRYLWRQM
;
A
#
# COMPACT_ATOMS: atom_id res chain seq x y z
N MET A 1 -26.09 20.37 -6.16
CA MET A 1 -25.83 19.01 -6.70
C MET A 1 -25.07 18.23 -5.64
N ASN A 2 -25.58 17.05 -5.22
CA ASN A 2 -24.87 16.19 -4.27
C ASN A 2 -23.59 15.63 -4.92
N GLN A 3 -22.44 16.26 -4.69
CA GLN A 3 -21.14 15.78 -5.20
C GLN A 3 -20.79 14.38 -4.67
N LEU A 4 -21.38 13.97 -3.54
CA LEU A 4 -21.25 12.63 -2.96
C LEU A 4 -21.74 11.47 -3.85
N ASN A 5 -22.58 11.72 -4.87
CA ASN A 5 -23.09 10.68 -5.78
C ASN A 5 -22.34 10.61 -7.12
N GLN A 6 -21.32 11.45 -7.35
CA GLN A 6 -20.53 11.36 -8.58
C GLN A 6 -19.53 10.22 -8.50
N LYS A 7 -19.68 9.24 -9.40
CA LYS A 7 -18.73 8.13 -9.53
C LYS A 7 -17.43 8.63 -10.12
N VAL A 8 -16.30 8.25 -9.53
CA VAL A 8 -14.98 8.64 -10.03
C VAL A 8 -14.74 8.04 -11.42
N PRO A 9 -14.27 8.84 -12.40
CA PRO A 9 -13.81 8.30 -13.66
C PRO A 9 -12.47 7.57 -13.45
N LEU A 10 -12.45 6.26 -13.73
CA LEU A 10 -11.25 5.43 -13.69
C LEU A 10 -10.50 5.53 -15.02
N THR A 11 -9.74 6.62 -15.18
CA THR A 11 -8.83 6.78 -16.33
C THR A 11 -7.70 5.74 -16.26
N TRP A 12 -7.13 5.38 -17.41
CA TRP A 12 -6.09 4.34 -17.48
C TRP A 12 -4.89 4.64 -16.57
N TRP A 13 -4.46 5.91 -16.50
CA TRP A 13 -3.31 6.31 -15.67
C TRP A 13 -3.65 6.29 -14.18
N PHE A 14 -4.91 6.55 -13.82
CA PHE A 14 -5.35 6.46 -12.44
C PHE A 14 -5.51 4.99 -12.02
N ILE A 15 -5.93 4.11 -12.93
CA ILE A 15 -5.89 2.65 -12.70
C ILE A 15 -4.45 2.19 -12.45
N LEU A 16 -3.47 2.71 -13.19
CA LEU A 16 -2.06 2.40 -12.95
C LEU A 16 -1.61 2.86 -11.55
N ILE A 17 -2.00 4.06 -11.11
CA ILE A 17 -1.71 4.53 -9.74
C ILE A 17 -2.34 3.60 -8.72
N LEU A 18 -3.63 3.29 -8.86
CA LEU A 18 -4.31 2.37 -7.95
C LEU A 18 -3.66 0.99 -7.95
N PHE A 19 -3.23 0.50 -9.11
CA PHE A 19 -2.48 -0.75 -9.20
C PHE A 19 -1.19 -0.67 -8.37
N LEU A 20 -0.38 0.39 -8.55
CA LEU A 20 0.87 0.62 -7.82
C LEU A 20 0.66 0.67 -6.30
N GLU A 21 -0.45 1.26 -5.84
CA GLU A 21 -0.82 1.30 -4.41
C GLU A 21 -1.29 -0.06 -3.88
N ILE A 22 -1.96 -0.87 -4.70
CA ILE A 22 -2.66 -2.07 -4.25
C ILE A 22 -1.79 -3.32 -4.35
N TRP A 23 -1.02 -3.49 -5.42
CA TRP A 23 -0.27 -4.74 -5.64
C TRP A 23 0.71 -5.11 -4.50
N PRO A 24 1.40 -4.17 -3.80
CA PRO A 24 2.33 -4.54 -2.73
C PRO A 24 1.59 -5.08 -1.50
N MET A 25 0.28 -4.80 -1.38
CA MET A 25 -0.59 -5.35 -0.33
C MET A 25 -0.76 -6.86 -0.41
N PHE A 26 -0.41 -7.46 -1.54
CA PHE A 26 -0.50 -8.90 -1.75
C PHE A 26 0.90 -9.50 -1.84
N VAL A 27 1.83 -8.83 -2.54
CA VAL A 27 3.20 -9.32 -2.69
C VAL A 27 3.95 -9.32 -1.37
N GLY A 28 3.90 -8.23 -0.59
CA GLY A 28 4.54 -8.17 0.72
C GLY A 28 4.05 -9.27 1.66
N PRO A 29 2.74 -9.40 1.89
CA PRO A 29 2.18 -10.49 2.70
C PRO A 29 2.50 -11.89 2.19
N PHE A 30 2.47 -12.10 0.88
CA PHE A 30 2.86 -13.38 0.30
C PHE A 30 4.29 -13.74 0.68
N ILE A 31 5.24 -12.80 0.57
CA ILE A 31 6.63 -13.02 0.98
C ILE A 31 6.69 -13.25 2.50
N ALA A 32 6.03 -12.41 3.31
CA ALA A 32 6.02 -12.53 4.77
C ALA A 32 5.49 -13.87 5.30
N LEU A 33 4.55 -14.49 4.58
CA LEU A 33 3.96 -15.78 4.96
C LEU A 33 4.75 -16.98 4.46
N ASN A 34 5.63 -16.81 3.46
CA ASN A 34 6.42 -17.90 2.89
C ASN A 34 7.91 -17.85 3.27
N ASP A 35 8.38 -16.68 3.71
CA ASP A 35 9.75 -16.47 4.17
C ASP A 35 9.75 -15.91 5.60
N PRO A 36 9.95 -16.77 6.62
CA PRO A 36 10.07 -16.37 8.02
C PRO A 36 11.13 -15.30 8.27
N THR A 37 12.15 -15.24 7.42
CA THR A 37 13.23 -14.26 7.56
C THR A 37 12.77 -12.86 7.16
N PHE A 38 11.71 -12.70 6.36
CA PHE A 38 11.28 -11.43 5.78
C PHE A 38 11.06 -10.34 6.84
N LEU A 39 10.33 -10.67 7.92
CA LEU A 39 10.11 -9.79 9.08
C LEU A 39 10.72 -10.33 10.38
N GLY A 40 11.19 -11.58 10.39
CA GLY A 40 11.80 -12.20 11.57
C GLY A 40 13.33 -12.04 11.66
N GLY A 41 13.98 -11.50 10.62
CA GLY A 41 15.44 -11.43 10.50
C GLY A 41 16.06 -12.77 10.11
N GLU A 42 17.37 -12.78 9.84
CA GLU A 42 18.09 -13.94 9.28
C GLU A 42 18.01 -15.23 10.12
N VAL A 43 17.79 -15.10 11.43
CA VAL A 43 17.77 -16.24 12.37
C VAL A 43 16.37 -16.84 12.53
N ALA A 44 15.33 -16.18 11.99
CA ALA A 44 13.96 -16.67 12.12
C ALA A 44 13.73 -17.94 11.29
N LYS A 45 13.39 -19.03 12.00
CA LYS A 45 13.06 -20.33 11.38
C LYS A 45 11.56 -20.59 11.27
N ASN A 46 10.75 -19.84 12.01
CA ASN A 46 9.31 -20.02 12.11
C ASN A 46 8.61 -18.70 11.82
N LEU A 47 7.36 -18.80 11.35
CA LEU A 47 6.50 -17.64 11.18
C LEU A 47 6.38 -16.85 12.48
N THR A 48 6.51 -15.53 12.38
CA THR A 48 6.36 -14.63 13.52
C THR A 48 4.94 -14.07 13.58
N VAL A 49 4.48 -13.72 14.79
CA VAL A 49 3.22 -12.99 14.98
C VAL A 49 3.23 -11.68 14.19
N GLY A 50 4.38 -11.00 14.12
CA GLY A 50 4.55 -9.79 13.31
C GLY A 50 4.25 -10.02 11.83
N SER A 51 4.67 -11.17 11.26
CA SER A 51 4.38 -11.53 9.87
C SER A 51 2.89 -11.74 9.61
N LEU A 52 2.19 -12.38 10.55
CA LEU A 52 0.74 -12.57 10.47
C LEU A 52 -0.03 -11.24 10.55
N ILE A 53 0.34 -10.36 11.48
CA ILE A 53 -0.29 -9.04 11.64
C ILE A 53 -0.03 -8.17 10.40
N TYR A 54 1.21 -8.16 9.92
CA TYR A 54 1.58 -7.45 8.69
C TYR A 54 0.76 -7.96 7.49
N ALA A 55 0.65 -9.29 7.34
CA ALA A 55 -0.13 -9.89 6.27
C ALA A 55 -1.61 -9.52 6.37
N ALA A 56 -2.21 -9.71 7.54
CA ALA A 56 -3.63 -9.40 7.77
C ALA A 56 -3.95 -7.92 7.50
N ARG A 57 -3.12 -7.00 7.98
CA ARG A 57 -3.29 -5.55 7.76
C ARG A 57 -3.25 -5.19 6.28
N ASN A 58 -2.22 -5.64 5.56
CA ASN A 58 -2.06 -5.30 4.15
C ASN A 58 -3.16 -5.93 3.28
N ILE A 59 -3.49 -7.21 3.50
CA ILE A 59 -4.60 -7.88 2.77
C ILE A 59 -5.93 -7.17 3.04
N ALA A 60 -6.23 -6.79 4.28
CA ALA A 60 -7.44 -6.07 4.62
C ALA A 60 -7.55 -4.73 3.88
N VAL A 61 -6.45 -3.96 3.84
CA VAL A 61 -6.40 -2.68 3.09
C VAL A 61 -6.56 -2.93 1.58
N GLY A 62 -5.86 -3.94 1.02
CA GLY A 62 -5.98 -4.31 -0.39
C GLY A 62 -7.41 -4.70 -0.79
N LEU A 63 -8.11 -5.46 0.06
CA LEU A 63 -9.52 -5.79 -0.16
C LEU A 63 -10.43 -4.56 -0.06
N ALA A 64 -10.17 -3.66 0.90
CA ALA A 64 -10.91 -2.40 1.02
C ALA A 64 -10.77 -1.52 -0.23
N PHE A 65 -9.58 -1.51 -0.85
CA PHE A 65 -9.37 -0.85 -2.14
C PHE A 65 -10.22 -1.44 -3.26
N PHE A 66 -10.30 -2.77 -3.38
CA PHE A 66 -11.17 -3.39 -4.40
C PHE A 66 -12.63 -3.02 -4.20
N ILE A 67 -13.11 -2.97 -2.96
CA ILE A 67 -14.46 -2.51 -2.66
C ILE A 67 -14.64 -1.04 -3.08
N ALA A 68 -13.70 -0.17 -2.72
CA ALA A 68 -13.75 1.25 -3.06
C ALA A 68 -13.73 1.50 -4.57
N ILE A 69 -12.94 0.73 -5.33
CA ILE A 69 -12.89 0.76 -6.80
C ILE A 69 -14.22 0.28 -7.39
N TYR A 70 -14.74 -0.85 -6.91
CA TYR A 70 -16.02 -1.40 -7.38
C TYR A 70 -17.16 -0.39 -7.18
N LEU A 71 -17.20 0.27 -6.02
CA LEU A 71 -18.17 1.31 -5.71
C LEU A 71 -17.89 2.65 -6.44
N ARG A 72 -16.68 2.81 -7.00
CA ARG A 72 -16.18 4.07 -7.61
C ARG A 72 -16.32 5.28 -6.69
N ASN A 73 -16.04 5.08 -5.40
CA ASN A 73 -16.23 6.08 -4.37
C ASN A 73 -14.94 6.89 -4.14
N ALA A 74 -14.94 8.18 -4.51
CA ALA A 74 -13.77 9.05 -4.41
C ALA A 74 -13.30 9.26 -2.96
N PRO A 75 -14.18 9.65 -2.02
CA PRO A 75 -13.79 9.81 -0.61
C PRO A 75 -13.19 8.55 -0.01
N MET A 76 -13.72 7.37 -0.33
CA MET A 76 -13.22 6.09 0.17
C MET A 76 -11.83 5.79 -0.38
N LEU A 77 -11.63 5.94 -1.70
CA LEU A 77 -10.30 5.79 -2.31
C LEU A 77 -9.31 6.81 -1.74
N PHE A 78 -9.75 8.04 -1.49
CA PHE A 78 -8.91 9.09 -0.93
C PHE A 78 -8.41 8.70 0.47
N ILE A 79 -9.32 8.31 1.35
CA ILE A 79 -8.99 7.87 2.71
C ILE A 79 -8.06 6.66 2.68
N LEU A 80 -8.33 5.68 1.82
CA LEU A 80 -7.49 4.48 1.72
C LEU A 80 -6.07 4.80 1.24
N ILE A 81 -5.91 5.70 0.26
CA ILE A 81 -4.57 6.15 -0.19
C ILE A 81 -3.87 6.94 0.92
N VAL A 82 -4.58 7.78 1.70
CA VAL A 82 -3.97 8.47 2.85
C VAL A 82 -3.48 7.48 3.90
N ILE A 83 -4.32 6.52 4.31
CA ILE A 83 -3.94 5.48 5.27
C ILE A 83 -2.73 4.72 4.75
N ARG A 84 -2.73 4.37 3.46
CA ARG A 84 -1.61 3.68 2.83
C ARG A 84 -0.34 4.51 2.90
N LEU A 85 -0.37 5.76 2.45
CA LEU A 85 0.79 6.66 2.49
C LEU A 85 1.38 6.75 3.90
N ILE A 86 0.53 6.89 4.93
CA ILE A 86 0.99 6.93 6.33
C ILE A 86 1.66 5.60 6.72
N THR A 87 1.05 4.46 6.40
CA THR A 87 1.64 3.16 6.72
C THR A 87 2.94 2.92 5.96
N ASP A 88 3.07 3.35 4.71
CA ASP A 88 4.30 3.17 3.92
C ASP A 88 5.44 4.07 4.40
N VAL A 89 5.12 5.25 4.94
CA VAL A 89 6.11 6.11 5.59
C VAL A 89 6.68 5.46 6.86
N ILE A 90 5.87 4.68 7.58
CA ILE A 90 6.31 3.95 8.78
C ILE A 90 6.99 2.63 8.42
N ASP A 91 6.46 1.91 7.44
CA ASP A 91 6.93 0.59 7.03
C ASP A 91 8.35 0.67 6.41
N ALA A 92 8.69 1.71 5.64
CA ALA A 92 10.02 1.85 5.06
C ALA A 92 11.16 1.87 6.11
N PRO A 93 11.17 2.78 7.11
CA PRO A 93 12.21 2.79 8.13
C PRO A 93 12.12 1.56 9.05
N ALA A 94 10.92 1.05 9.33
CA ALA A 94 10.78 -0.18 10.10
C ALA A 94 11.42 -1.37 9.39
N PHE A 95 11.15 -1.53 8.09
CA PHE A 95 11.75 -2.58 7.27
C PHE A 95 13.28 -2.51 7.29
N PHE A 96 13.84 -1.30 7.12
CA PHE A 96 15.29 -1.12 7.20
C PHE A 96 15.87 -1.40 8.59
N ALA A 97 15.15 -1.04 9.66
CA ALA A 97 15.60 -1.30 11.04
C ALA A 97 15.63 -2.80 11.38
N PHE A 98 14.69 -3.58 10.83
CA PHE A 98 14.64 -5.04 11.02
C PHE A 98 15.45 -5.83 9.98
N ARG A 99 15.88 -5.18 8.90
CA ARG A 99 16.77 -5.72 7.87
C ARG A 99 17.84 -4.70 7.47
N PRO A 100 18.86 -4.47 8.33
CA PRO A 100 19.94 -3.53 8.02
C PRO A 100 20.77 -3.92 6.79
N GLU A 101 20.78 -5.19 6.41
CA GLU A 101 21.39 -5.72 5.19
C GLU A 101 20.63 -5.38 3.90
N ALA A 102 19.41 -4.83 4.00
CA ALA A 102 18.63 -4.44 2.84
C ALA A 102 19.32 -3.29 2.06
N ASN A 103 19.21 -3.33 0.73
CA ASN A 103 19.74 -2.28 -0.12
C ASN A 103 18.95 -0.97 0.09
N LEU A 104 19.55 -0.02 0.83
CA LEU A 104 18.96 1.27 1.14
C LEU A 104 18.55 2.06 -0.10
N ILE A 105 19.40 2.08 -1.14
CA ILE A 105 19.10 2.79 -2.40
C ILE A 105 17.89 2.16 -3.07
N GLY A 106 17.86 0.83 -3.14
CA GLY A 106 16.72 0.09 -3.69
C GLY A 106 15.42 0.39 -2.94
N LEU A 107 15.48 0.41 -1.61
CA LEU A 107 14.35 0.73 -0.74
C LEU A 107 13.81 2.15 -1.01
N ILE A 108 14.69 3.15 -1.04
CA ILE A 108 14.32 4.55 -1.31
C ILE A 108 13.66 4.66 -2.68
N VAL A 109 14.23 4.03 -3.70
CA VAL A 109 13.70 4.06 -5.07
C VAL A 109 12.31 3.40 -5.12
N ILE A 110 12.15 2.22 -4.52
CA ILE A 110 10.88 1.49 -4.50
C ILE A 110 9.81 2.33 -3.79
N PHE A 111 10.04 2.75 -2.55
CA PHE A 111 9.05 3.50 -1.79
C PHE A 111 8.72 4.86 -2.42
N THR A 112 9.71 5.56 -2.97
CA THR A 112 9.47 6.86 -3.59
C THR A 112 8.66 6.72 -4.88
N LEU A 113 9.08 5.84 -5.80
CA LEU A 113 8.49 5.75 -7.13
C LEU A 113 7.21 4.90 -7.18
N ASN A 114 7.07 3.91 -6.28
CA ASN A 114 5.95 2.97 -6.30
C ASN A 114 4.94 3.19 -5.17
N CYS A 115 5.26 3.98 -4.14
CA CYS A 115 4.32 4.30 -3.06
C CYS A 115 4.05 5.80 -2.93
N TYR A 116 5.07 6.61 -2.65
CA TYR A 116 4.85 8.01 -2.28
C TYR A 116 4.39 8.86 -3.47
N LEU A 117 5.06 8.74 -4.62
CA LEU A 117 4.72 9.52 -5.80
C LEU A 117 3.33 9.14 -6.36
N PRO A 118 2.99 7.85 -6.56
CA PRO A 118 1.65 7.46 -7.00
C PRO A 118 0.57 7.90 -6.01
N ALA A 119 0.77 7.73 -4.70
CA ALA A 119 -0.16 8.20 -3.68
C ALA A 119 -0.44 9.70 -3.78
N LEU A 120 0.60 10.55 -3.86
CA LEU A 120 0.44 12.00 -3.96
C LEU A 120 -0.30 12.42 -5.23
N ILE A 121 0.00 11.79 -6.37
CA ILE A 121 -0.70 12.06 -7.64
C ILE A 121 -2.17 11.60 -7.55
N GLY A 122 -2.42 10.42 -7.00
CA GLY A 122 -3.75 9.85 -6.79
C GLY A 122 -4.61 10.70 -5.86
N LEU A 123 -4.06 11.16 -4.73
CA LEU A 123 -4.74 12.05 -3.79
C LEU A 123 -5.10 13.38 -4.45
N ARG A 124 -4.16 14.00 -5.18
CA ARG A 124 -4.43 15.24 -5.91
C ARG A 124 -5.54 15.07 -6.95
N TYR A 125 -5.57 13.93 -7.63
CA TYR A 125 -6.62 13.62 -8.59
C TYR A 125 -7.98 13.49 -7.92
N LEU A 126 -8.08 12.67 -6.87
CA LEU A 126 -9.30 12.42 -6.14
C LEU A 126 -9.84 13.70 -5.47
N TRP A 127 -8.95 14.56 -4.95
CA TRP A 127 -9.34 15.86 -4.39
C TRP A 127 -10.07 16.76 -5.40
N ARG A 128 -9.75 16.66 -6.69
CA ARG A 128 -10.43 17.43 -7.75
C ARG A 128 -11.78 16.84 -8.16
N GLN A 129 -12.08 15.61 -7.73
CA GLN A 129 -13.30 14.87 -8.08
C GLN A 129 -14.32 14.83 -6.94
N MET A 130 -13.95 15.34 -5.76
CA MET A 130 -14.82 15.53 -4.60
C MET A 130 -15.34 16.96 -4.57
#